data_AF-A0AAD1SST7-F1
#
_entry.id   AF-A0AAD1SST7-F1
#
_cell.length_a   1.000
_cell.length_b   1.000
_cell.length_c   1.000
_cell.angle_alpha   90.00
_cell.angle_beta   90.00
_cell.angle_gamma   90.00
#
_symmetry.space_group_name_H-M   'P 1'
#
loop_
_entity.id
_entity.type
_entity.pdbx_description
1 polymer ?
#
loop_
_entity_poly.entity_id
_entity_poly.type
_entity_poly.pdbx_seq_one_letter_code
_entity_poly.pdbx_strand_id
1 'polypeptide(L)'
;MTRALGYPRLISVENFRSPNFPLVSEVLIWLVKRYEPQNDIPIDVETEQDRVFFIKAVAQFMATKAHIKLNTKRLYQADGYAVKELLKITSVLYNAMKTKSIESTHLGDDETVPYKFDLGSKIADLKIARQLASEITSKGASLYDLLGKEAELRELRTAAIARPLEINETEKVLRTSIKEVLEQVQKMKDFISNSASDEANLESKIDKRKQELERTQKRLQTLQTVRPAFMDEYEKIEEELQKQYEVYIEKYRNLFYLEHLLEEHHRNEQLRFEEAEDTLRQMQSKLREEEDRLQKTGNSNEDTDSEIQEDDGSDEMEDDDKRPIKPRVGRGVMMQGREGRIVGTMHGGESEVREKKYETITTINKQKHLHNNDSLICDFIKKNNTNYIQLRYNCHFS
;
A
#
# COMPACT_ATOMS: atom_id res chain seq x y z
N MET A 1 15.04 -40.85 5.49
CA MET A 1 14.78 -41.60 4.23
C MET A 1 15.91 -42.59 3.94
N THR A 2 17.18 -42.18 3.92
CA THR A 2 18.34 -43.08 3.70
C THR A 2 18.41 -44.25 4.70
N ARG A 3 18.17 -44.00 5.99
CA ARG A 3 18.08 -45.06 7.03
C ARG A 3 17.00 -46.09 6.73
N ALA A 4 15.83 -45.64 6.27
CA ALA A 4 14.71 -46.54 5.96
C ALA A 4 15.00 -47.39 4.71
N LEU A 5 15.85 -46.91 3.80
CA LEU A 5 16.34 -47.67 2.66
C LEU A 5 17.47 -48.66 3.02
N GLY A 6 17.92 -48.69 4.28
CA GLY A 6 18.96 -49.60 4.76
C GLY A 6 20.40 -49.09 4.58
N TYR A 7 20.61 -47.78 4.45
CA TYR A 7 21.97 -47.23 4.41
C TYR A 7 22.67 -47.45 5.77
N PRO A 8 23.87 -48.05 5.82
CA PRO A 8 24.49 -48.55 7.05
C PRO A 8 24.99 -47.44 7.99
N ARG A 9 25.34 -46.26 7.45
CA ARG A 9 25.90 -45.15 8.22
C ARG A 9 24.83 -44.11 8.55
N LEU A 10 24.84 -43.58 9.77
CA LEU A 10 23.96 -42.47 10.14
C LEU A 10 24.45 -41.18 9.49
N ILE A 11 23.57 -40.54 8.73
CA ILE A 11 23.83 -39.24 8.10
C ILE A 11 23.01 -38.18 8.84
N SER A 12 23.68 -37.23 9.46
CA SER A 12 23.08 -36.02 10.03
C SER A 12 23.26 -34.82 9.10
N VAL A 13 22.42 -33.80 9.25
CA VAL A 13 22.57 -32.50 8.57
C VAL A 13 23.90 -31.84 8.95
N GLU A 14 24.43 -32.14 10.14
CA GLU A 14 25.71 -31.61 10.60
C GLU A 14 26.91 -32.08 9.77
N ASN A 15 26.82 -33.26 9.12
CA ASN A 15 27.90 -33.80 8.29
C ASN A 15 28.17 -33.00 7.01
N PHE A 16 27.26 -32.09 6.65
CA PHE A 16 27.33 -31.24 5.45
C PHE A 16 27.40 -29.74 5.78
N ARG A 17 27.70 -29.37 7.04
CA ARG A 17 28.02 -27.97 7.39
C ARG A 17 29.28 -27.48 6.69
N SER A 18 30.22 -28.38 6.42
CA SER A 18 31.39 -28.17 5.58
C SER A 18 31.38 -29.17 4.40
N PRO A 19 32.02 -28.86 3.26
CA PRO A 19 32.13 -29.78 2.14
C PRO A 19 32.70 -31.13 2.54
N ASN A 20 31.93 -32.20 2.30
CA ASN A 20 32.29 -33.58 2.66
C ASN A 20 32.10 -34.50 1.46
N PHE A 21 33.00 -34.37 0.48
CA PHE A 21 32.94 -35.14 -0.76
C PHE A 21 33.04 -36.67 -0.54
N PRO A 22 33.91 -37.20 0.35
CA PRO A 22 33.96 -38.63 0.61
C PRO A 22 32.62 -39.22 1.05
N LEU A 23 31.85 -38.48 1.86
CA LEU A 23 30.52 -38.91 2.24
C LEU A 23 29.53 -38.85 1.06
N VAL A 24 29.60 -37.84 0.20
CA VAL A 24 28.76 -37.76 -1.00
C VAL A 24 29.07 -38.91 -1.97
N SER A 25 30.34 -39.23 -2.21
CA SER A 25 30.72 -40.32 -3.10
C SER A 25 30.28 -41.68 -2.55
N GLU A 26 30.48 -41.94 -1.27
CA GLU A 26 30.02 -43.15 -0.59
C GLU A 26 28.49 -43.33 -0.74
N VAL A 27 27.72 -42.27 -0.48
CA VAL A 27 26.26 -42.29 -0.58
C VAL A 27 25.79 -42.46 -2.02
N LEU A 28 26.43 -41.80 -2.99
CA LEU A 28 26.09 -41.93 -4.41
C LEU A 28 26.37 -43.34 -4.93
N ILE A 29 27.52 -43.93 -4.59
CA ILE A 29 27.85 -45.32 -4.96
C ILE A 29 26.78 -46.26 -4.40
N TRP A 30 26.43 -46.10 -3.13
CA TRP A 30 25.42 -46.92 -2.49
C TRP A 30 24.04 -46.77 -3.15
N LEU A 31 23.60 -45.54 -3.42
CA LEU A 31 22.32 -45.27 -4.07
C LEU A 31 22.24 -45.85 -5.48
N VAL A 32 23.31 -45.74 -6.26
CA VAL A 32 23.35 -46.29 -7.61
C VAL A 32 23.34 -47.81 -7.57
N LYS A 33 24.15 -48.46 -6.73
CA LYS A 33 24.11 -49.92 -6.57
C LYS A 33 22.75 -50.42 -6.07
N ARG A 34 22.03 -49.60 -5.30
CA ARG A 34 20.66 -49.91 -4.87
C ARG A 34 19.65 -49.82 -6.01
N TYR A 35 19.90 -48.97 -7.00
CA TYR A 35 19.07 -48.84 -8.19
C TYR A 35 19.38 -49.96 -9.21
N GLU A 36 20.66 -50.21 -9.48
CA GLU A 36 21.12 -51.25 -10.40
C GLU A 36 22.38 -51.94 -9.84
N PRO A 37 22.28 -53.20 -9.34
CA PRO A 37 23.39 -53.88 -8.67
C PRO A 37 24.61 -54.16 -9.56
N GLN A 38 24.41 -54.28 -10.88
CA GLN A 38 25.45 -54.63 -11.86
C GLN A 38 26.15 -53.40 -12.47
N ASN A 39 25.87 -52.21 -11.96
CA ASN A 39 26.43 -50.99 -12.54
C ASN A 39 27.90 -50.78 -12.13
N ASP A 40 28.75 -50.55 -13.13
CA ASP A 40 30.18 -50.32 -12.97
C ASP A 40 30.49 -48.81 -13.00
N ILE A 41 30.34 -48.16 -11.85
CA ILE A 41 30.70 -46.75 -11.67
C ILE A 41 32.13 -46.66 -11.15
N PRO A 42 32.95 -45.71 -11.64
CA PRO A 42 34.27 -45.41 -11.10
C PRO A 42 34.23 -45.26 -9.58
N ILE A 43 35.06 -46.01 -8.85
CA ILE A 43 35.10 -45.97 -7.38
C ILE A 43 36.20 -45.04 -6.89
N ASP A 44 37.22 -44.79 -7.72
CA ASP A 44 38.33 -43.90 -7.38
C ASP A 44 37.89 -42.43 -7.42
N VAL A 45 38.20 -41.71 -6.35
CA VAL A 45 37.84 -40.30 -6.12
C VAL A 45 38.97 -39.52 -5.45
N GLU A 46 40.19 -40.05 -5.45
CA GLU A 46 41.32 -39.44 -4.76
C GLU A 46 41.73 -38.12 -5.43
N THR A 47 41.86 -38.10 -6.76
CA THR A 47 42.23 -36.89 -7.51
C THR A 47 41.02 -36.03 -7.87
N GLU A 48 41.24 -34.73 -8.08
CA GLU A 48 40.18 -33.81 -8.51
C GLU A 48 39.56 -34.22 -9.86
N GLN A 49 40.37 -34.77 -10.77
CA GLN A 49 39.92 -35.24 -12.07
C GLN A 49 39.01 -36.46 -11.92
N ASP A 50 39.36 -37.40 -11.05
CA ASP A 50 38.57 -38.59 -10.77
C ASP A 50 37.22 -38.23 -10.13
N ARG A 51 37.19 -37.25 -9.22
CA ARG A 51 35.94 -36.75 -8.64
C ARG A 51 35.01 -36.15 -9.69
N VAL A 52 35.55 -35.37 -10.64
CA VAL A 52 34.74 -34.78 -11.72
C VAL A 52 34.22 -35.87 -12.65
N PHE A 53 35.04 -36.87 -12.98
CA PHE A 53 34.64 -38.01 -13.79
C PHE A 53 33.54 -38.83 -13.11
N PHE A 54 33.73 -39.14 -11.83
CA PHE A 54 32.75 -39.83 -10.99
C PHE A 54 31.38 -39.13 -10.97
N ILE A 55 31.34 -37.82 -10.70
CA ILE A 55 30.08 -37.06 -10.66
C ILE A 55 29.38 -37.05 -12.03
N LYS A 56 30.14 -36.93 -13.12
CA LYS A 56 29.58 -37.00 -14.48
C LYS A 56 29.00 -38.38 -14.78
N ALA A 57 29.71 -39.45 -14.42
CA ALA A 57 29.26 -40.83 -14.62
C ALA A 57 27.96 -41.10 -13.85
N VAL A 58 27.89 -40.73 -12.57
CA VAL A 58 26.69 -40.87 -11.74
C VAL A 58 25.52 -40.05 -12.29
N ALA A 59 25.74 -38.79 -12.67
CA ALA A 59 24.69 -37.94 -13.22
C ALA A 59 24.15 -38.47 -14.56
N GLN A 60 25.04 -38.96 -15.44
CA GLN A 60 24.66 -39.56 -16.72
C GLN A 60 23.85 -40.85 -16.50
N PHE A 61 24.30 -41.72 -15.58
CA PHE A 61 23.58 -42.93 -15.22
C PHE A 61 22.16 -42.62 -14.73
N MET A 62 22.04 -41.71 -13.75
CA MET A 62 20.74 -41.36 -13.16
C MET A 62 19.80 -40.68 -14.16
N ALA A 63 20.33 -39.88 -15.09
CA ALA A 63 19.54 -39.24 -16.13
C ALA A 63 19.03 -40.24 -17.19
N THR A 64 19.83 -41.23 -17.56
CA THR A 64 19.51 -42.18 -18.63
C THR A 64 18.70 -43.37 -18.15
N LYS A 65 19.02 -43.91 -16.96
CA LYS A 65 18.39 -45.13 -16.42
C LYS A 65 17.23 -44.83 -15.49
N ALA A 66 17.37 -43.81 -14.65
CA ALA A 66 16.34 -43.45 -13.67
C ALA A 66 15.50 -42.24 -14.09
N HIS A 67 15.84 -41.58 -15.20
CA HIS A 67 15.23 -40.31 -15.64
C HIS A 67 15.29 -39.19 -14.59
N ILE A 68 16.29 -39.23 -13.69
CA ILE A 68 16.51 -38.23 -12.63
C ILE A 68 17.62 -37.28 -13.07
N LYS A 69 17.28 -36.01 -13.30
CA LYS A 69 18.26 -34.96 -13.60
C LYS A 69 18.89 -34.42 -12.32
N LEU A 70 20.20 -34.64 -12.18
CA LEU A 70 20.99 -34.19 -11.04
C LEU A 70 21.85 -32.97 -11.41
N ASN A 71 22.04 -32.05 -10.46
CA ASN A 71 22.94 -30.93 -10.63
C ASN A 71 24.37 -31.33 -10.20
N THR A 72 25.25 -31.52 -11.18
CA THR A 72 26.64 -31.95 -10.97
C THR A 72 27.46 -30.97 -10.14
N LYS A 73 27.25 -29.66 -10.30
CA LYS A 73 27.95 -28.63 -9.51
C LYS A 73 27.60 -28.74 -8.03
N ARG A 74 26.32 -28.93 -7.71
CA ARG A 74 25.85 -29.07 -6.31
C ARG A 74 26.32 -30.37 -5.67
N LEU A 75 26.36 -31.47 -6.42
CA LEU A 75 26.93 -32.72 -5.92
C LEU A 75 28.42 -32.58 -5.62
N TYR A 76 29.18 -31.91 -6.50
CA TYR A 76 30.62 -31.69 -6.30
C TYR A 76 30.94 -30.72 -5.15
N GLN A 77 30.09 -29.72 -4.90
CA GLN A 77 30.21 -28.83 -3.74
C GLN A 77 30.17 -29.56 -2.40
N ALA A 78 29.51 -30.73 -2.37
CA ALA A 78 29.47 -31.65 -1.23
C ALA A 78 29.04 -31.04 0.12
N ASP A 79 28.24 -29.98 0.08
CA ASP A 79 27.69 -29.28 1.24
C ASP A 79 26.17 -29.55 1.34
N GLY A 80 25.44 -28.72 2.10
CA GLY A 80 23.99 -28.82 2.23
C GLY A 80 23.20 -28.79 0.90
N TYR A 81 23.77 -28.25 -0.19
CA TYR A 81 23.13 -28.30 -1.51
C TYR A 81 23.26 -29.68 -2.17
N ALA A 82 24.33 -30.43 -1.90
CA ALA A 82 24.46 -31.82 -2.35
C ALA A 82 23.36 -32.71 -1.77
N VAL A 83 22.98 -32.48 -0.51
CA VAL A 83 21.90 -33.21 0.17
C VAL A 83 20.57 -33.10 -0.59
N LYS A 84 20.26 -31.92 -1.15
CA LYS A 84 19.04 -31.73 -1.95
C LYS A 84 19.03 -32.60 -3.21
N GLU A 85 20.20 -32.81 -3.81
CA GLU A 85 20.35 -33.67 -4.99
C GLU A 85 20.30 -35.16 -4.61
N LEU A 86 20.93 -35.55 -3.50
CA LEU A 86 20.84 -36.92 -2.95
C LEU A 86 19.40 -37.30 -2.60
N LEU A 87 18.61 -36.36 -2.09
CA LEU A 87 17.21 -36.57 -1.75
C LEU A 87 16.33 -36.87 -2.98
N LYS A 88 16.69 -36.40 -4.18
CA LYS A 88 15.94 -36.72 -5.40
C LYS A 88 15.97 -38.21 -5.72
N ILE A 89 17.14 -38.83 -5.54
CA ILE A 89 17.32 -40.27 -5.75
C ILE A 89 16.65 -41.05 -4.62
N THR A 90 16.92 -40.61 -3.38
CA THR A 90 16.43 -41.26 -2.17
C THR A 90 14.91 -41.25 -2.10
N SER A 91 14.24 -40.16 -2.51
CA SER A 91 12.77 -40.07 -2.47
C SER A 91 12.11 -41.04 -3.44
N VAL A 92 12.64 -41.19 -4.65
CA VAL A 92 12.15 -42.15 -5.64
C VAL A 92 12.27 -43.58 -5.12
N LEU A 93 13.44 -43.95 -4.61
CA LEU A 93 13.66 -45.28 -4.02
C LEU A 93 12.79 -45.52 -2.78
N TYR A 94 12.65 -44.50 -1.92
CA TYR A 94 11.85 -44.60 -0.69
C TYR A 94 10.36 -44.74 -0.99
N ASN A 95 9.85 -44.01 -1.98
CA ASN A 95 8.45 -44.11 -2.40
C ASN A 95 8.16 -45.49 -3.01
N ALA A 96 9.06 -46.01 -3.85
CA ALA A 96 8.93 -47.36 -4.41
C ALA A 96 8.99 -48.47 -3.33
N MET A 97 9.82 -48.28 -2.29
CA MET A 97 9.83 -49.18 -1.14
C MET A 97 8.53 -49.09 -0.33
N LYS A 98 8.00 -47.88 -0.11
CA LYS A 98 6.77 -47.64 0.65
C LYS A 98 5.54 -48.22 -0.05
N THR A 99 5.45 -48.15 -1.38
CA THR A 99 4.35 -48.80 -2.13
C THR A 99 4.39 -50.32 -1.95
N LYS A 100 5.58 -50.92 -1.94
CA LYS A 100 5.76 -52.35 -1.70
C LYS A 100 5.41 -52.77 -0.26
N SER A 101 5.71 -51.92 0.74
CA SER A 101 5.29 -52.17 2.12
C SER A 101 3.78 -52.02 2.32
N ILE A 102 3.13 -51.10 1.61
CA ILE A 102 1.66 -50.95 1.64
C ILE A 102 0.98 -52.21 1.09
N GLU A 103 1.51 -52.83 0.04
CA GLU A 103 1.02 -54.14 -0.45
C GLU A 103 1.25 -55.28 0.57
N SER A 104 2.28 -55.16 1.41
CA SER A 104 2.65 -56.19 2.40
C SER A 104 1.92 -56.06 3.76
N THR A 105 1.29 -54.90 4.04
CA THR A 105 0.68 -54.60 5.35
C THR A 105 -0.86 -54.67 5.32
N HIS A 106 -1.46 -55.11 4.21
CA HIS A 106 -2.92 -55.26 4.08
C HIS A 106 -3.54 -56.45 4.85
N LEU A 107 -2.82 -57.03 5.82
CA LEU A 107 -3.32 -58.16 6.64
C LEU A 107 -3.21 -57.95 8.15
N GLY A 108 -2.99 -56.73 8.65
CA GLY A 108 -2.92 -56.56 10.09
C GLY A 108 -2.91 -55.12 10.57
N ASP A 109 -4.09 -54.73 11.05
CA ASP A 109 -4.32 -53.81 12.16
C ASP A 109 -4.56 -52.32 11.87
N ASP A 110 -5.61 -51.87 12.54
CA ASP A 110 -6.32 -50.63 12.45
C ASP A 110 -5.60 -49.56 13.27
N GLU A 111 -4.78 -48.73 12.61
CA GLU A 111 -4.42 -47.42 13.14
C GLU A 111 -4.84 -46.34 12.14
N THR A 112 -5.87 -45.61 12.54
CA THR A 112 -6.34 -44.37 11.93
C THR A 112 -5.29 -43.27 12.08
N VAL A 113 -4.20 -43.37 11.32
CA VAL A 113 -3.28 -42.24 11.11
C VAL A 113 -4.09 -41.13 10.42
N PRO A 114 -4.08 -39.88 10.89
CA PRO A 114 -4.81 -38.80 10.26
C PRO A 114 -4.15 -38.52 8.92
N TYR A 115 -4.62 -39.19 7.87
CA TYR A 115 -4.32 -38.87 6.49
C TYR A 115 -4.79 -37.43 6.29
N LYS A 116 -3.85 -36.48 6.34
CA LYS A 116 -4.04 -35.17 5.73
C LYS A 116 -4.22 -35.41 4.24
N PHE A 117 -5.49 -35.58 3.86
CA PHE A 117 -5.92 -35.63 2.48
C PHE A 117 -5.58 -34.25 1.90
N ASP A 118 -4.43 -34.15 1.24
CA ASP A 118 -4.01 -32.92 0.55
C ASP A 118 -4.89 -32.75 -0.69
N LEU A 119 -6.13 -32.30 -0.44
CA LEU A 119 -7.13 -32.03 -1.46
C LEU A 119 -6.61 -30.95 -2.40
N GLY A 120 -5.79 -30.02 -1.91
CA GLY A 120 -5.17 -28.95 -2.69
C GLY A 120 -4.29 -29.46 -3.83
N SER A 121 -3.46 -30.48 -3.58
CA SER A 121 -2.60 -31.06 -4.61
C SER A 121 -3.40 -31.84 -5.67
N LYS A 122 -4.46 -32.56 -5.25
CA LYS A 122 -5.29 -33.38 -6.15
C LYS A 122 -6.37 -32.59 -6.91
N ILE A 123 -6.76 -31.40 -6.45
CA ILE A 123 -7.71 -30.54 -7.15
C ILE A 123 -7.15 -30.09 -8.51
N ALA A 124 -5.84 -29.82 -8.59
CA ALA A 124 -5.19 -29.48 -9.85
C ALA A 124 -5.27 -30.66 -10.84
N ASP A 125 -4.94 -31.87 -10.37
CA ASP A 125 -5.03 -33.08 -11.17
C ASP A 125 -6.47 -33.38 -11.61
N LEU A 126 -7.47 -33.15 -10.74
CA LEU A 126 -8.88 -33.30 -11.09
C LEU A 126 -9.35 -32.29 -12.14
N LYS A 127 -8.84 -31.05 -12.10
CA LYS A 127 -9.13 -30.04 -13.13
C LYS A 127 -8.53 -30.45 -14.47
N ILE A 128 -7.27 -30.93 -14.46
CA ILE A 128 -6.60 -31.44 -15.66
C ILE A 128 -7.34 -32.67 -16.20
N ALA A 129 -7.72 -33.61 -15.34
CA ALA A 129 -8.47 -34.80 -15.75
C ALA A 129 -9.83 -34.45 -16.37
N ARG A 130 -10.54 -33.47 -15.82
CA ARG A 130 -11.81 -32.98 -16.40
C ARG A 130 -11.60 -32.30 -17.75
N GLN A 131 -10.55 -31.49 -17.88
CA GLN A 131 -10.18 -30.85 -19.15
C GLN A 131 -9.84 -31.91 -20.21
N LEU A 132 -9.01 -32.88 -19.87
CA LEU A 132 -8.66 -34.00 -20.75
C LEU A 132 -9.88 -34.84 -21.15
N ALA A 133 -10.81 -35.11 -20.22
CA ALA A 133 -12.05 -35.81 -20.55
C ALA A 133 -12.92 -35.02 -21.55
N SER A 134 -12.97 -33.69 -21.41
CA SER A 134 -13.65 -32.81 -22.37
C SER A 134 -12.94 -32.82 -23.73
N GLU A 135 -11.61 -32.81 -23.76
CA GLU A 135 -10.82 -32.89 -24.98
C GLU A 135 -10.98 -34.25 -25.67
N ILE A 136 -10.99 -35.36 -24.93
CA ILE A 136 -11.24 -36.70 -25.47
C ILE A 136 -12.61 -36.73 -26.14
N THR A 137 -13.64 -36.18 -25.49
CA THR A 137 -14.99 -36.13 -26.06
C THR A 137 -15.02 -35.26 -27.33
N SER A 138 -14.39 -34.09 -27.30
CA SER A 138 -14.31 -33.18 -28.46
C SER A 138 -13.53 -33.79 -29.63
N LYS A 139 -12.38 -34.42 -29.35
CA LYS A 139 -11.56 -35.11 -30.35
C LYS A 139 -12.27 -36.36 -30.88
N GLY A 140 -12.99 -37.09 -30.03
CA GLY A 140 -13.81 -38.23 -30.42
C GLY A 140 -14.94 -37.83 -31.37
N ALA A 141 -15.65 -36.74 -31.08
CA ALA A 141 -16.66 -36.18 -31.98
C ALA A 141 -16.05 -35.72 -33.31
N SER A 142 -14.93 -34.98 -33.26
CA SER A 142 -14.22 -34.54 -34.46
C SER A 142 -13.73 -35.73 -35.29
N LEU A 143 -13.23 -36.79 -34.65
CA LEU A 143 -12.78 -38.00 -35.33
C LEU A 143 -13.95 -38.75 -35.97
N TYR A 144 -15.08 -38.86 -35.27
CA TYR A 144 -16.31 -39.46 -35.82
C TYR A 144 -16.77 -38.72 -37.07
N ASP A 145 -16.83 -37.39 -37.04
CA ASP A 145 -17.22 -36.57 -38.19
C ASP A 145 -16.23 -36.72 -39.36
N LEU A 146 -14.93 -36.77 -39.07
CA LEU A 146 -13.89 -36.96 -40.09
C LEU A 146 -13.94 -38.36 -40.71
N LEU A 147 -14.13 -39.41 -39.89
CA LEU A 147 -14.27 -40.78 -40.36
C LEU A 147 -15.57 -40.98 -41.15
N GLY A 148 -16.65 -40.30 -40.77
CA GLY A 148 -17.90 -40.30 -41.54
C GLY A 148 -17.73 -39.77 -42.96
N LYS A 149 -16.78 -38.85 -43.17
CA LYS A 149 -16.42 -38.31 -44.49
C LYS A 149 -15.38 -39.14 -45.24
N GLU A 150 -14.77 -40.16 -44.62
CA GLU A 150 -13.64 -40.88 -45.22
C GLU A 150 -14.01 -41.59 -46.53
N ALA A 151 -15.26 -42.06 -46.70
CA ALA A 151 -15.68 -42.66 -47.96
C ALA A 151 -15.59 -41.67 -49.14
N GLU A 152 -16.15 -40.47 -48.96
CA GLU A 152 -16.10 -39.38 -49.94
C GLU A 152 -14.66 -38.86 -50.11
N LEU A 153 -13.95 -38.61 -49.00
CA LEU A 153 -12.57 -38.14 -49.03
C LEU A 153 -11.62 -39.12 -49.70
N ARG A 154 -11.86 -40.44 -49.56
CA ARG A 154 -11.08 -41.48 -50.24
C ARG A 154 -11.31 -41.47 -51.74
N GLU A 155 -12.55 -41.29 -52.18
CA GLU A 155 -12.88 -41.16 -53.59
C GLU A 155 -12.24 -39.90 -54.19
N LEU A 156 -12.41 -38.75 -53.52
CA LEU A 156 -11.77 -37.49 -53.91
C LEU A 156 -10.25 -37.58 -53.95
N ARG A 157 -9.63 -38.22 -52.95
CA ARG A 157 -8.19 -38.46 -52.89
C ARG A 157 -7.72 -39.34 -54.04
N THR A 158 -8.43 -40.43 -54.31
CA THR A 158 -8.09 -41.36 -55.41
C THR A 158 -8.24 -40.66 -56.77
N ALA A 159 -9.30 -39.87 -56.95
CA ALA A 159 -9.52 -39.07 -58.15
C ALA A 159 -8.45 -37.98 -58.33
N ALA A 160 -8.05 -37.30 -57.25
CA ALA A 160 -6.99 -36.29 -57.27
C ALA A 160 -5.61 -36.90 -57.57
N ILE A 161 -5.30 -38.09 -57.04
CA ILE A 161 -4.05 -38.83 -57.33
C ILE A 161 -4.06 -39.37 -58.76
N ALA A 162 -5.21 -39.84 -59.26
CA ALA A 162 -5.35 -40.32 -60.62
C ALA A 162 -5.30 -39.20 -61.66
N ARG A 163 -5.51 -37.94 -61.24
CA ARG A 163 -5.38 -36.78 -62.12
C ARG A 163 -3.91 -36.61 -62.53
N PRO A 164 -3.59 -36.60 -63.84
CA PRO A 164 -2.25 -36.26 -64.30
C PRO A 164 -1.87 -34.87 -63.78
N LEU A 165 -0.67 -34.73 -63.23
CA LEU A 165 -0.17 -33.44 -62.77
C LEU A 165 -0.13 -32.45 -63.93
N GLU A 166 -1.01 -31.46 -63.90
CA GLU A 166 -0.96 -30.34 -64.84
C GLU A 166 0.16 -29.39 -64.45
N ILE A 167 1.36 -29.70 -64.97
CA ILE A 167 2.61 -28.98 -64.68
C ILE A 167 2.42 -27.47 -64.84
N ASN A 168 1.70 -27.03 -65.88
CA ASN A 168 1.44 -25.62 -66.16
C ASN A 168 0.61 -24.92 -65.06
N GLU A 169 -0.42 -25.59 -64.52
CA GLU A 169 -1.24 -25.00 -63.46
C GLU A 169 -0.46 -24.99 -62.13
N THR A 170 0.30 -26.06 -61.84
CA THR A 170 1.17 -26.09 -60.67
C THR A 170 2.25 -25.02 -60.71
N GLU A 171 2.85 -24.78 -61.88
CA GLU A 171 3.83 -23.71 -62.09
C GLU A 171 3.20 -22.33 -61.88
N LYS A 172 1.98 -22.11 -62.40
CA LYS A 172 1.25 -20.86 -62.23
C LYS A 172 0.91 -20.57 -60.76
N VAL A 173 0.47 -21.58 -60.01
CA VAL A 173 0.22 -21.45 -58.57
C VAL A 173 1.53 -21.14 -57.84
N LEU A 174 2.61 -21.86 -58.13
CA LEU A 174 3.94 -21.59 -57.56
C LEU A 174 4.43 -20.17 -57.85
N ARG A 175 4.27 -19.69 -59.10
CA ARG A 175 4.64 -18.31 -59.47
C ARG A 175 3.83 -17.27 -58.69
N THR A 176 2.53 -17.52 -58.49
CA THR A 176 1.67 -16.66 -57.68
C THR A 176 2.13 -16.64 -56.22
N SER A 177 2.37 -17.82 -55.62
CA SER A 177 2.85 -17.91 -54.24
C SER A 177 4.23 -17.25 -54.05
N ILE A 178 5.15 -17.39 -55.01
CA ILE A 178 6.44 -16.69 -54.98
C ILE A 178 6.22 -15.17 -54.98
N LYS A 179 5.32 -14.68 -55.84
CA LYS A 179 5.01 -13.25 -55.92
C LYS A 179 4.42 -12.74 -54.60
N GLU A 180 3.47 -13.46 -54.01
CA GLU A 180 2.87 -13.11 -52.72
C GLU A 180 3.92 -13.05 -51.59
N VAL A 181 4.82 -14.04 -51.53
CA VAL A 181 5.92 -14.04 -50.56
C VAL A 181 6.86 -12.87 -50.78
N LEU A 182 7.22 -12.55 -52.03
CA LEU A 182 8.06 -11.38 -52.34
C LEU A 182 7.38 -10.07 -51.93
N GLU A 183 6.08 -9.92 -52.16
CA GLU A 183 5.32 -8.75 -51.70
C GLU A 183 5.27 -8.67 -50.17
N GLN A 184 5.12 -9.79 -49.47
CA GLN A 184 5.18 -9.84 -48.00
C GLN A 184 6.57 -9.44 -47.49
N VAL A 185 7.64 -9.93 -48.12
CA VAL A 185 9.02 -9.55 -47.80
C VAL A 185 9.23 -8.06 -48.00
N GLN A 186 8.70 -7.48 -49.09
CA GLN A 186 8.82 -6.04 -49.33
C GLN A 186 8.07 -5.23 -48.27
N LYS A 187 6.82 -5.60 -47.95
CA LYS A 187 6.05 -4.96 -46.86
C LYS A 187 6.78 -5.02 -45.53
N MET A 188 7.42 -6.15 -45.21
CA MET A 188 8.19 -6.30 -43.99
C MET A 188 9.43 -5.39 -43.98
N LYS A 189 10.14 -5.27 -45.12
CA LYS A 189 11.27 -4.35 -45.25
C LYS A 189 10.84 -2.89 -45.05
N ASP A 190 9.73 -2.49 -45.65
CA ASP A 190 9.20 -1.13 -45.49
C ASP A 190 8.80 -0.86 -44.03
N PHE A 191 8.19 -1.85 -43.36
CA PHE A 191 7.86 -1.77 -41.94
C PHE A 191 9.11 -1.62 -41.05
N ILE A 192 10.17 -2.39 -41.33
CA ILE A 192 11.46 -2.28 -40.63
C ILE A 192 12.07 -0.89 -40.85
N SER A 193 12.06 -0.38 -42.08
CA SER A 193 12.58 0.96 -42.40
C SER A 193 11.82 2.07 -41.67
N ASN A 194 10.50 1.97 -41.61
CA ASN A 194 9.66 2.93 -40.88
C ASN A 194 9.93 2.84 -39.37
N SER A 195 10.02 1.64 -38.83
CA SER A 195 10.32 1.43 -37.41
C SER A 195 11.70 1.99 -37.03
N ALA A 196 12.72 1.81 -37.88
CA ALA A 196 14.05 2.37 -37.66
C ALA A 196 14.05 3.91 -37.69
N SER A 197 13.26 4.51 -38.59
CA SER A 197 13.07 5.96 -38.63
C SER A 197 12.39 6.47 -37.35
N ASP A 198 11.34 5.78 -36.90
CA ASP A 198 10.63 6.13 -35.66
C ASP A 198 11.52 5.99 -34.42
N GLU A 199 12.33 4.93 -34.36
CA GLU A 199 13.33 4.73 -33.32
C GLU A 199 14.35 5.89 -33.28
N ALA A 200 14.93 6.26 -34.42
CA ALA A 200 15.88 7.37 -34.49
C ALA A 200 15.24 8.72 -34.09
N ASN A 201 13.99 8.94 -34.50
CA ASN A 201 13.23 10.13 -34.12
C ASN A 201 12.94 10.18 -32.62
N LEU A 202 12.60 9.05 -32.00
CA LEU A 202 12.38 8.95 -30.57
C LEU A 202 13.67 9.13 -29.78
N GLU A 203 14.78 8.54 -30.22
CA GLU A 203 16.07 8.71 -29.56
C GLU A 203 16.50 10.19 -29.56
N SER A 204 16.35 10.88 -30.69
CA SER A 204 16.63 12.33 -30.76
C SER A 204 15.76 13.16 -29.80
N LYS A 205 14.47 12.78 -29.63
CA LYS A 205 13.59 13.43 -28.64
C LYS A 205 14.03 13.13 -27.21
N ILE A 206 14.40 11.89 -26.92
CA ILE A 206 14.90 11.48 -25.61
C ILE A 206 16.16 12.27 -25.24
N ASP A 207 17.12 12.38 -26.16
CA ASP A 207 18.36 13.12 -25.91
C ASP A 207 18.13 14.61 -25.69
N LYS A 208 17.26 15.24 -26.47
CA LYS A 208 16.85 16.63 -26.22
C LYS A 208 16.24 16.80 -24.82
N ARG A 209 15.36 15.88 -24.40
CA ARG A 209 14.75 15.91 -23.07
C ARG A 209 15.76 15.65 -21.96
N LYS A 210 16.71 14.74 -22.14
CA LYS A 210 17.81 14.51 -21.18
C LYS A 210 18.63 15.77 -20.98
N GLN A 211 19.01 16.46 -22.05
CA GLN A 211 19.76 17.72 -21.98
C GLN A 211 18.97 18.84 -21.29
N GLU A 212 17.69 18.98 -21.60
CA GLU A 212 16.79 19.93 -20.90
C GLU A 212 16.68 19.62 -19.40
N LEU A 213 16.51 18.33 -19.06
CA LEU A 213 16.43 17.89 -17.68
C LEU A 213 17.73 18.20 -16.93
N GLU A 214 18.88 17.90 -17.52
CA GLU A 214 20.18 18.18 -16.90
C GLU A 214 20.37 19.69 -16.67
N ARG A 215 20.00 20.53 -17.65
CA ARG A 215 20.06 21.99 -17.49
C ARG A 215 19.15 22.51 -16.39
N THR A 216 17.91 22.01 -16.33
CA THR A 216 16.95 22.43 -15.29
C THR A 216 17.37 21.93 -13.91
N GLN A 217 17.91 20.73 -13.80
CA GLN A 217 18.46 20.17 -12.56
C GLN A 217 19.66 20.98 -12.07
N LYS A 218 20.60 21.34 -12.96
CA LYS A 218 21.72 22.23 -12.63
C LYS A 218 21.22 23.58 -12.13
N ARG A 219 20.24 24.19 -12.82
CA ARG A 219 19.62 25.45 -12.39
C ARG A 219 18.95 25.34 -11.02
N LEU A 220 18.22 24.25 -10.78
CA LEU A 220 17.57 23.98 -9.49
C LEU A 220 18.62 23.86 -8.38
N GLN A 221 19.69 23.11 -8.62
CA GLN A 221 20.78 22.97 -7.65
C GLN A 221 21.40 24.32 -7.30
N THR A 222 21.68 25.16 -8.31
CA THR A 222 22.16 26.53 -8.06
C THR A 222 21.17 27.36 -7.26
N LEU A 223 19.88 27.31 -7.58
CA LEU A 223 18.84 28.03 -6.82
C LEU A 223 18.71 27.52 -5.38
N GLN A 224 18.87 26.22 -5.14
CA GLN A 224 18.84 25.64 -3.78
C GLN A 224 20.06 26.03 -2.96
N THR A 225 21.23 26.21 -3.58
CA THR A 225 22.43 26.66 -2.87
C THR A 225 22.38 28.13 -2.47
N VAL A 226 21.60 28.95 -3.16
CA VAL A 226 21.51 30.38 -2.89
C VAL A 226 20.43 30.64 -1.85
N ARG A 227 20.81 31.27 -0.74
CA ARG A 227 19.86 31.76 0.27
C ARG A 227 18.98 32.84 -0.37
N PRO A 228 17.64 32.76 -0.26
CA PRO A 228 16.77 33.82 -0.77
C PRO A 228 17.03 35.16 -0.06
N ALA A 229 17.08 36.26 -0.82
CA ALA A 229 17.45 37.58 -0.29
C ALA A 229 16.48 38.12 0.79
N PHE A 230 15.22 37.69 0.76
CA PHE A 230 14.21 38.09 1.75
C PHE A 230 14.31 37.30 3.07
N MET A 231 15.14 36.25 3.14
CA MET A 231 15.25 35.44 4.37
C MET A 231 15.83 36.24 5.53
N ASP A 232 16.77 37.14 5.26
CA ASP A 232 17.38 37.98 6.30
C ASP A 232 16.35 38.98 6.88
N GLU A 233 15.46 39.51 6.03
CA GLU A 233 14.36 40.37 6.47
C GLU A 233 13.30 39.58 7.26
N TYR A 234 12.98 38.37 6.82
CA TYR A 234 12.06 37.47 7.49
C TYR A 234 12.55 37.14 8.92
N GLU A 235 13.79 36.69 9.06
CA GLU A 235 14.39 36.35 10.36
C GLU A 235 14.42 37.57 11.30
N LYS A 236 14.74 38.75 10.77
CA LYS A 236 14.69 40.00 11.55
C LYS A 236 13.28 40.32 12.06
N ILE A 237 12.26 40.10 11.23
CA ILE A 237 10.87 40.33 11.61
C ILE A 237 10.40 39.28 12.63
N GLU A 238 10.81 38.02 12.50
CA GLU A 238 10.53 36.98 13.49
C GLU A 238 11.13 37.33 14.86
N GLU A 239 12.39 37.79 14.90
CA GLU A 239 13.01 38.23 16.15
C GLU A 239 12.26 39.42 16.78
N GLU A 240 11.83 40.38 15.96
CA GLU A 240 11.05 41.51 16.46
C GLU A 240 9.68 41.07 16.96
N LEU A 241 9.01 40.16 16.26
CA LEU A 241 7.73 39.60 16.69
C LEU A 241 7.86 38.90 18.05
N GLN A 242 8.94 38.16 18.27
CA GLN A 242 9.20 37.50 19.55
C GLN A 242 9.34 38.53 20.69
N LYS A 243 10.11 39.60 20.48
CA LYS A 243 10.26 40.69 21.46
C LYS A 243 8.93 41.38 21.75
N GLN A 244 8.14 41.67 20.72
CA GLN A 244 6.82 42.29 20.90
C GLN A 244 5.85 41.37 21.64
N TYR A 245 5.92 40.06 21.41
CA TYR A 245 5.11 39.09 22.13
C TYR A 245 5.45 39.04 23.62
N GLU A 246 6.74 39.09 23.98
CA GLU A 246 7.16 39.16 25.39
C GLU A 246 6.58 40.39 26.10
N VAL A 247 6.69 41.58 25.48
CA VAL A 247 6.11 42.82 26.00
C VAL A 247 4.58 42.74 26.09
N TYR A 248 3.93 42.12 25.09
CA TYR A 248 2.49 41.93 25.10
C TYR A 248 2.05 41.07 26.29
N ILE A 249 2.73 39.95 26.56
CA ILE A 249 2.40 39.06 27.67
C ILE A 249 2.57 39.75 29.02
N GLU A 250 3.62 40.55 29.19
CA GLU A 250 3.81 41.34 30.41
C GLU A 250 2.67 42.34 30.60
N LYS A 251 2.33 43.12 29.56
CA LYS A 251 1.22 44.06 29.60
C LYS A 251 -0.12 43.37 29.85
N TYR A 252 -0.34 42.21 29.24
CA TYR A 252 -1.55 41.42 29.44
C TYR A 252 -1.68 40.93 30.89
N ARG A 253 -0.59 40.44 31.49
CA ARG A 253 -0.56 40.07 32.92
C ARG A 253 -0.86 41.25 33.83
N ASN A 254 -0.26 42.41 33.56
CA ASN A 254 -0.50 43.62 34.33
C ASN A 254 -1.96 44.09 34.19
N LEU A 255 -2.51 44.06 32.98
CA LEU A 255 -3.90 44.40 32.73
C LEU A 255 -4.84 43.46 33.50
N PHE A 256 -4.64 42.15 33.36
CA PHE A 256 -5.44 41.15 34.06
C PHE A 256 -5.41 41.34 35.59
N TYR A 257 -4.24 41.66 36.14
CA TYR A 257 -4.10 41.95 37.56
C TYR A 257 -4.88 43.22 37.98
N LEU A 258 -4.80 44.30 37.20
CA LEU A 258 -5.52 45.54 37.47
C LEU A 258 -7.03 45.38 37.32
N GLU A 259 -7.48 44.65 36.30
CA GLU A 259 -8.90 44.30 36.12
C GLU A 259 -9.41 43.52 37.34
N HIS A 260 -8.64 42.53 37.81
CA HIS A 260 -9.00 41.76 39.01
C HIS A 260 -9.09 42.62 40.28
N LEU A 261 -8.13 43.52 40.51
CA LEU A 261 -8.17 44.45 41.64
C LEU A 261 -9.38 45.38 41.58
N LEU A 262 -9.73 45.85 40.39
CA LEU A 262 -10.89 46.71 40.17
C LEU A 262 -12.19 45.95 40.44
N GLU A 263 -12.30 44.69 40.01
CA GLU A 263 -13.41 43.81 40.35
C GLU A 263 -13.51 43.55 41.87
N GLU A 264 -12.39 43.40 42.58
CA GLU A 264 -12.39 43.31 44.06
C GLU A 264 -12.85 44.61 44.72
N HIS A 265 -12.41 45.76 44.22
CA HIS A 265 -12.84 47.05 44.75
C HIS A 265 -14.35 47.24 44.60
N HIS A 266 -14.90 47.01 43.39
CA HIS A 266 -16.33 47.10 43.16
C HIS A 266 -17.13 46.11 44.03
N ARG A 267 -16.63 44.89 44.23
CA ARG A 267 -17.27 43.92 45.14
C ARG A 267 -17.28 44.42 46.59
N ASN A 268 -16.18 44.99 47.07
CA ASN A 268 -16.11 45.53 48.42
C ASN A 268 -17.00 46.78 48.60
N GLU A 269 -17.07 47.65 47.59
CA GLU A 269 -18.00 48.79 47.61
C GLU A 269 -19.45 48.33 47.63
N GLN A 270 -19.78 47.30 46.84
CA GLN A 270 -21.11 46.71 46.82
C GLN A 270 -21.47 46.11 48.19
N LEU A 271 -20.56 45.34 48.81
CA LEU A 271 -20.77 44.80 50.16
C LEU A 271 -20.98 45.91 51.19
N ARG A 272 -20.19 46.99 51.14
CA ARG A 272 -20.37 48.14 52.04
C ARG A 272 -21.70 48.85 51.82
N PHE A 273 -22.15 48.95 50.57
CA PHE A 273 -23.45 49.53 50.24
C PHE A 273 -24.58 48.65 50.78
N GLU A 274 -24.51 47.33 50.60
CA GLU A 274 -25.46 46.36 51.14
C GLU A 274 -25.49 46.38 52.68
N GLU A 275 -24.32 46.42 53.34
CA GLU A 275 -24.23 46.59 54.80
C GLU A 275 -24.88 47.91 55.26
N ALA A 276 -24.65 49.01 54.54
CA ALA A 276 -25.28 50.30 54.84
C ALA A 276 -26.81 50.26 54.64
N GLU A 277 -27.29 49.62 53.57
CA GLU A 277 -28.70 49.41 53.30
C GLU A 277 -29.36 48.55 54.39
N ASP A 278 -28.72 47.46 54.80
CA ASP A 278 -29.19 46.59 55.89
C ASP A 278 -29.26 47.34 57.23
N THR A 279 -28.27 48.18 57.55
CA THR A 279 -28.30 49.00 58.78
C THR A 279 -29.42 50.04 58.74
N LEU A 280 -29.63 50.70 57.59
CA LEU A 280 -30.73 51.65 57.39
C LEU A 280 -32.09 50.95 57.52
N ARG A 281 -32.24 49.77 56.91
CA ARG A 281 -33.45 48.96 56.99
C ARG A 281 -33.74 48.49 58.41
N GLN A 282 -32.72 48.08 59.16
CA GLN A 282 -32.85 47.76 60.59
C GLN A 282 -33.28 48.99 61.41
N MET A 283 -32.75 50.18 61.12
CA MET A 283 -33.15 51.42 61.78
C MET A 283 -34.62 51.79 61.46
N GLN A 284 -35.03 51.69 60.19
CA GLN A 284 -36.42 51.90 59.78
C GLN A 284 -37.38 50.91 60.44
N SER A 285 -37.01 49.63 60.52
CA SER A 285 -37.82 48.62 61.22
C SER A 285 -37.99 48.94 62.70
N LYS A 286 -36.92 49.38 63.38
CA LYS A 286 -36.99 49.80 64.78
C LYS A 286 -37.87 51.02 65.00
N LEU A 287 -37.78 52.02 64.12
CA LEU A 287 -38.64 53.21 64.18
C LEU A 287 -40.11 52.84 63.97
N ARG A 288 -40.42 51.98 63.00
CA ARG A 288 -41.78 51.47 62.78
C ARG A 288 -42.30 50.68 63.98
N GLU A 289 -41.47 49.83 64.60
CA GLU A 289 -41.83 49.11 65.83
C GLU A 289 -42.07 50.06 67.02
N GLU A 290 -41.33 51.17 67.12
CA GLU A 290 -41.55 52.22 68.13
C GLU A 290 -42.84 53.01 67.85
N GLU A 291 -43.14 53.36 66.60
CA GLU A 291 -44.40 53.98 66.19
C GLU A 291 -45.60 53.08 66.48
N ASP A 292 -45.54 51.79 66.11
CA ASP A 292 -46.59 50.80 66.40
C ASP A 292 -46.80 50.62 67.91
N ARG A 293 -45.74 50.68 68.72
CA ARG A 293 -45.83 50.66 70.19
C ARG A 293 -46.51 51.91 70.74
N LEU A 294 -46.19 53.09 70.21
CA LEU A 294 -46.84 54.33 70.61
C LEU A 294 -48.32 54.34 70.22
N GLN A 295 -48.68 53.82 69.04
CA GLN A 295 -50.07 53.64 68.62
C GLN A 295 -50.83 52.60 69.47
N LYS A 296 -50.20 51.51 69.92
CA LYS A 296 -50.84 50.50 70.78
C LYS A 296 -51.05 50.93 72.23
N THR A 297 -50.31 51.93 72.71
CA THR A 297 -50.43 52.44 74.09
C THR A 297 -51.36 53.66 74.19
N GLY A 298 -51.94 54.10 73.06
CA GLY A 298 -52.85 55.24 73.02
C GLY A 298 -54.00 55.01 72.06
N ASN A 299 -54.97 54.15 72.44
CA ASN A 299 -56.29 54.18 71.84
C ASN A 299 -57.35 54.48 72.92
N SER A 300 -57.64 55.77 73.06
CA SER A 300 -58.95 56.33 73.41
C SER A 300 -59.03 57.74 72.81
N ASN A 301 -59.44 57.77 71.54
CA ASN A 301 -60.39 58.68 70.85
C ASN A 301 -60.12 60.20 70.87
N GLU A 302 -60.40 61.00 69.84
CA GLU A 302 -60.85 60.85 68.45
C GLU A 302 -60.71 62.25 67.80
N ASP A 303 -60.61 62.27 66.46
CA ASP A 303 -60.99 63.32 65.51
C ASP A 303 -60.30 64.70 65.51
N THR A 304 -59.51 64.96 64.46
CA THR A 304 -59.71 66.17 63.64
C THR A 304 -59.40 65.90 62.17
N ASP A 305 -60.49 66.00 61.43
CA ASP A 305 -60.73 66.16 60.00
C ASP A 305 -59.79 67.15 59.28
N SER A 306 -59.28 66.75 58.12
CA SER A 306 -58.90 67.64 57.01
C SER A 306 -58.88 66.85 55.71
N GLU A 307 -60.01 66.87 55.01
CA GLU A 307 -60.15 66.56 53.59
C GLU A 307 -59.21 67.43 52.73
N ILE A 308 -58.32 66.81 51.93
CA ILE A 308 -57.99 67.30 50.58
C ILE A 308 -57.97 66.10 49.64
N GLN A 309 -58.70 66.30 48.55
CA GLN A 309 -59.14 65.37 47.52
C GLN A 309 -58.03 64.71 46.69
N GLU A 310 -58.45 63.58 46.14
CA GLU A 310 -57.87 62.77 45.07
C GLU A 310 -57.42 63.59 43.85
N ASP A 311 -56.28 63.19 43.26
CA ASP A 311 -56.15 63.21 41.80
C ASP A 311 -55.48 61.91 41.35
N ASP A 312 -56.23 61.18 40.54
CA ASP A 312 -55.91 59.95 39.84
C ASP A 312 -55.16 60.30 38.56
N GLY A 313 -53.86 60.00 38.54
CA GLY A 313 -52.99 60.20 37.42
C GLY A 313 -52.12 58.98 37.19
N SER A 314 -52.71 57.97 36.56
CA SER A 314 -52.02 56.94 35.77
C SER A 314 -50.79 57.49 35.06
N ASP A 315 -49.64 56.83 35.20
CA ASP A 315 -48.79 56.54 34.05
C ASP A 315 -47.97 55.28 34.33
N GLU A 316 -48.43 54.19 33.72
CA GLU A 316 -47.57 53.12 33.26
C GLU A 316 -46.52 53.74 32.32
N MET A 317 -45.24 53.64 32.68
CA MET A 317 -44.16 53.64 31.70
C MET A 317 -43.28 52.42 31.98
N GLU A 318 -43.62 51.32 31.31
CA GLU A 318 -42.59 50.47 30.69
C GLU A 318 -41.62 51.39 29.94
N ASP A 319 -40.33 51.35 30.28
CA ASP A 319 -39.33 50.67 29.46
C ASP A 319 -37.90 51.01 29.90
N ASP A 320 -37.15 49.93 30.12
CA ASP A 320 -35.84 49.73 29.50
C ASP A 320 -34.69 50.69 29.89
N ASP A 321 -33.95 50.33 30.94
CA ASP A 321 -32.50 50.57 30.92
C ASP A 321 -31.72 49.26 31.11
N LYS A 322 -31.45 48.71 29.93
CA LYS A 322 -30.56 47.62 29.59
C LYS A 322 -29.35 47.48 30.52
N ARG A 323 -29.20 46.23 30.96
CA ARG A 323 -27.94 45.48 31.09
C ARG A 323 -26.82 45.94 30.13
N PRO A 324 -25.56 45.73 30.53
CA PRO A 324 -24.40 46.51 30.12
C PRO A 324 -24.02 46.33 28.65
N ILE A 325 -23.58 47.42 28.03
CA ILE A 325 -22.93 47.41 26.71
C ILE A 325 -21.54 46.79 26.86
N LYS A 326 -21.42 45.52 26.45
CA LYS A 326 -20.15 44.92 26.02
C LYS A 326 -19.68 45.53 24.69
N PRO A 327 -18.37 45.51 24.41
CA PRO A 327 -17.70 46.48 23.56
C PRO A 327 -17.87 46.16 22.07
N ARG A 328 -18.08 47.21 21.26
CA ARG A 328 -18.04 47.09 19.81
C ARG A 328 -16.67 47.48 19.29
N VAL A 329 -16.01 46.47 18.74
CA VAL A 329 -14.78 46.55 17.96
C VAL A 329 -15.02 47.34 16.67
N GLY A 330 -14.09 48.25 16.37
CA GLY A 330 -13.69 48.58 15.00
C GLY A 330 -14.28 49.84 14.37
N ARG A 331 -13.42 50.83 14.11
CA ARG A 331 -12.97 51.14 12.73
C ARG A 331 -11.81 52.13 12.75
N GLY A 332 -10.67 51.63 12.28
CA GLY A 332 -9.54 52.45 11.86
C GLY A 332 -9.89 53.27 10.63
N VAL A 333 -9.31 54.46 10.60
CA VAL A 333 -9.38 55.43 9.51
C VAL A 333 -8.66 54.88 8.28
N MET A 334 -9.30 55.09 7.14
CA MET A 334 -8.84 54.74 5.80
C MET A 334 -7.54 55.46 5.43
N MET A 335 -6.56 54.73 4.88
CA MET A 335 -5.46 55.29 4.09
C MET A 335 -5.61 54.81 2.64
N GLN A 336 -5.63 55.79 1.73
CA GLN A 336 -5.78 55.63 0.29
C GLN A 336 -4.58 54.89 -0.33
N GLY A 337 -4.87 53.90 -1.18
CA GLY A 337 -3.90 53.24 -2.06
C GLY A 337 -4.49 53.05 -3.46
N ARG A 338 -3.79 53.59 -4.46
CA ARG A 338 -4.17 53.70 -5.87
C ARG A 338 -4.45 52.35 -6.56
N GLU A 339 -5.59 52.26 -7.25
CA GLU A 339 -5.81 51.26 -8.31
C GLU A 339 -5.42 51.84 -9.68
N GLY A 340 -4.42 51.24 -10.32
CA GLY A 340 -4.12 51.45 -11.74
C GLY A 340 -4.88 50.44 -12.58
N ARG A 341 -5.90 50.89 -13.33
CA ARG A 341 -6.56 50.12 -14.39
C ARG A 341 -5.66 50.05 -15.61
N ILE A 342 -5.27 48.85 -16.02
CA ILE A 342 -4.68 48.56 -17.33
C ILE A 342 -5.76 47.92 -18.20
N VAL A 343 -6.14 48.61 -19.28
CA VAL A 343 -7.05 48.10 -20.32
C VAL A 343 -6.21 47.46 -21.42
N GLY A 344 -6.48 46.19 -21.72
CA GLY A 344 -5.88 45.46 -22.84
C GLY A 344 -6.95 44.75 -23.66
N THR A 345 -7.03 45.12 -24.93
CA THR A 345 -7.99 44.68 -25.95
C THR A 345 -7.79 43.21 -26.32
N MET A 346 -8.83 42.38 -26.24
CA MET A 346 -8.81 40.98 -26.71
C MET A 346 -9.39 40.90 -28.12
N HIS A 347 -8.55 40.58 -29.12
CA HIS A 347 -9.02 40.06 -30.41
C HIS A 347 -9.02 38.53 -30.35
N GLY A 348 -10.15 37.94 -30.75
CA GLY A 348 -10.40 36.49 -30.73
C GLY A 348 -9.74 35.73 -31.88
N GLY A 349 -9.31 34.51 -31.58
CA GLY A 349 -8.86 33.51 -32.53
C GLY A 349 -9.08 32.11 -31.94
N GLU A 350 -9.76 31.27 -32.71
CA GLU A 350 -10.40 29.99 -32.39
C GLU A 350 -9.52 28.96 -31.65
N SER A 351 -10.09 28.22 -30.69
CA SER A 351 -9.43 27.07 -30.03
C SER A 351 -10.44 26.12 -29.37
N GLU A 352 -11.20 25.37 -30.18
CA GLU A 352 -12.19 24.39 -29.69
C GLU A 352 -11.63 22.97 -29.40
N VAL A 353 -10.31 22.78 -29.27
CA VAL A 353 -9.71 21.43 -29.16
C VAL A 353 -8.90 21.19 -27.86
N ARG A 354 -8.82 22.16 -26.93
CA ARG A 354 -7.96 22.03 -25.73
C ARG A 354 -8.62 21.58 -24.43
N GLU A 355 -9.95 21.60 -24.30
CA GLU A 355 -10.60 21.39 -22.98
C GLU A 355 -10.52 19.96 -22.45
N LYS A 356 -10.58 18.93 -23.31
CA LYS A 356 -10.64 17.53 -22.84
C LYS A 356 -9.35 17.00 -22.19
N LYS A 357 -8.20 17.65 -22.42
CA LYS A 357 -6.91 17.18 -21.88
C LYS A 357 -6.61 17.71 -20.48
N TYR A 358 -7.22 18.83 -20.07
CA TYR A 358 -6.98 19.44 -18.76
C TYR A 358 -7.82 18.82 -17.63
N GLU A 359 -9.02 18.29 -17.94
CA GLU A 359 -9.82 17.56 -16.94
C GLU A 359 -9.18 16.22 -16.52
N THR A 360 -8.56 15.52 -17.48
CA THR A 360 -7.93 14.22 -17.21
C THR A 360 -6.69 14.36 -16.31
N ILE A 361 -5.88 15.41 -16.53
CA ILE A 361 -4.67 15.68 -15.73
C ILE A 361 -5.02 16.17 -14.31
N THR A 362 -6.10 16.95 -14.18
CA THR A 362 -6.57 17.43 -12.87
C THR A 362 -7.14 16.30 -12.01
N THR A 363 -7.81 15.33 -12.63
CA THR A 363 -8.38 14.16 -11.94
C THR A 363 -7.30 13.19 -11.44
N ILE A 364 -6.26 12.95 -12.25
CA ILE A 364 -5.12 12.09 -11.87
C ILE A 364 -4.30 12.73 -10.74
N ASN A 365 -4.11 14.05 -10.75
CA ASN A 365 -3.38 14.74 -9.68
C ASN A 365 -4.18 14.84 -8.36
N LYS A 366 -5.51 14.95 -8.42
CA LYS A 366 -6.37 14.85 -7.22
C LYS A 366 -6.30 13.45 -6.59
N GLN A 367 -6.34 12.38 -7.39
CA GLN A 367 -6.25 11.00 -6.87
C GLN A 367 -4.88 10.70 -6.25
N LYS A 368 -3.78 11.23 -6.79
CA LYS A 368 -2.44 11.07 -6.18
C LYS A 368 -2.26 11.85 -4.88
N HIS A 369 -2.89 13.02 -4.74
CA HIS A 369 -2.81 13.82 -3.51
C HIS A 369 -3.63 13.21 -2.35
N LEU A 370 -4.76 12.56 -2.65
CA LEU A 370 -5.56 11.84 -1.66
C LEU A 370 -4.81 10.61 -1.12
N HIS A 371 -4.16 9.83 -1.99
CA HIS A 371 -3.44 8.61 -1.58
C HIS A 371 -2.19 8.89 -0.72
N ASN A 372 -1.49 10.00 -0.96
CA ASN A 372 -0.33 10.39 -0.14
C ASN A 372 -0.71 10.93 1.23
N ASN A 373 -1.84 11.63 1.35
CA ASN A 373 -2.31 12.14 2.64
C ASN A 373 -2.85 11.01 3.54
N ASP A 374 -3.49 10.00 2.97
CA ASP A 374 -3.95 8.81 3.73
C ASP A 374 -2.77 7.97 4.25
N SER A 375 -1.67 7.90 3.50
CA SER A 375 -0.43 7.24 3.96
C SER A 375 0.23 7.99 5.11
N LEU A 376 0.31 9.33 5.04
CA LEU A 376 0.91 10.15 6.10
C LEU A 376 0.06 10.14 7.39
N ILE A 377 -1.27 10.11 7.27
CA ILE A 377 -2.17 9.98 8.42
C ILE A 377 -2.08 8.57 9.03
N CYS A 378 -2.01 7.51 8.21
CA CYS A 378 -1.80 6.15 8.71
C CYS A 378 -0.43 5.98 9.40
N ASP A 379 0.63 6.59 8.88
CA ASP A 379 1.97 6.54 9.46
C ASP A 379 2.07 7.38 10.75
N PHE A 380 1.36 8.52 10.83
CA PHE A 380 1.24 9.31 12.05
C PHE A 380 0.46 8.57 13.14
N ILE A 381 -0.62 7.88 12.79
CA ILE A 381 -1.40 7.05 13.74
C ILE A 381 -0.59 5.84 14.21
N LYS A 382 0.18 5.18 13.34
CA LYS A 382 1.07 4.07 13.73
C LYS A 382 2.22 4.51 14.63
N LYS A 383 2.86 5.65 14.35
CA LYS A 383 3.95 6.17 15.20
C LYS A 383 3.47 6.56 16.60
N ASN A 384 2.27 7.13 16.71
CA ASN A 384 1.73 7.56 18.01
C ASN A 384 1.06 6.44 18.81
N ASN A 385 0.52 5.39 18.18
CA ASN A 385 0.00 4.21 18.89
C ASN A 385 1.10 3.32 19.48
N THR A 386 2.31 3.36 18.93
CA THR A 386 3.43 2.56 19.46
C THR A 386 3.91 3.11 20.82
N ASN A 387 3.86 4.43 21.02
CA ASN A 387 4.17 5.07 22.30
C ASN A 387 3.10 4.85 23.37
N TYR A 388 1.83 4.67 22.99
CA TYR A 388 0.74 4.43 23.96
C TYR A 388 0.73 2.98 24.49
N ILE A 389 1.27 2.02 23.72
CA ILE A 389 1.36 0.61 24.16
C ILE A 389 2.61 0.39 25.04
N GLN A 390 3.72 1.10 24.79
CA GLN A 390 4.92 1.00 25.64
C GLN A 390 4.76 1.63 27.03
N LEU A 391 3.91 2.64 27.19
CA LEU A 391 3.63 3.25 28.51
C LEU A 391 2.68 2.40 29.38
N ARG A 392 1.93 1.45 28.81
CA ARG A 392 1.05 0.56 29.60
C ARG A 392 1.74 -0.69 30.14
N TYR A 393 2.92 -1.05 29.65
CA TYR A 393 3.66 -2.24 30.12
C TYR A 393 4.67 -1.95 31.24
N ASN A 394 4.92 -0.69 31.60
CA ASN A 394 5.86 -0.31 32.68
C ASN A 394 5.21 0.05 34.03
N CYS A 395 3.89 -0.13 34.20
CA CYS A 395 3.20 0.11 35.47
C CYS A 395 2.81 -1.17 36.24
N HIS A 396 3.43 -2.33 35.96
CA HIS A 396 3.17 -3.58 36.68
C HIS A 396 4.42 -4.30 37.22
N PHE A 397 5.56 -3.62 37.30
CA PHE A 397 6.70 -4.09 38.09
C PHE A 397 7.42 -2.90 38.73
N SER A 398 6.93 -2.50 39.90
CA SER A 398 7.71 -1.90 41.01
C SER A 398 6.90 -2.04 42.28
#